data_AF-X1PSI9-F1
#
_entry.id   AF-X1PSI9-F1
#
_cell.length_a   1.000
_cell.length_b   1.000
_cell.length_c   1.000
_cell.angle_alpha   90.00
_cell.angle_beta   90.00
_cell.angle_gamma   90.00
#
_symmetry.space_group_name_H-M   'P 1'
#
loop_
_entity.id
_entity.type
_entity.pdbx_description
1 polymer ?
#
loop_
_entity_poly.entity_id
_entity_poly.type
_entity_poly.pdbx_seq_one_letter_code
_entity_poly.pdbx_strand_id
1 'polypeptide(L)'
;TKLNLRRYSQRTTWIIVSVLFGLFHFVNLLVGRYLVLTILQVIYAALLGFLFGYMFIKTKSIIPSIIAHYLIDSVGQLFLFVYFENMGQLILFAVIGVGIIPTVFGMLLIKLVVKKKDERIDLIN
;
A
#
# COMPACT_ATOMS: atom_id res chain seq x y z
N THR A 1 4.54 21.55 27.51
CA THR A 1 5.06 22.13 26.25
C THR A 1 5.12 21.04 25.20
N LYS A 2 4.19 21.00 24.23
CA LYS A 2 4.16 19.93 23.21
C LYS A 2 5.17 20.26 22.12
N LEU A 3 6.33 19.60 22.16
CA LEU A 3 7.32 19.67 21.09
C LEU A 3 6.75 18.91 19.87
N ASN A 4 6.09 19.62 18.95
CA ASN A 4 5.67 19.04 17.68
C ASN A 4 6.89 18.98 16.74
N LEU A 5 7.72 17.95 16.92
CA LEU A 5 8.98 17.75 16.19
C LEU A 5 8.80 17.25 14.73
N ARG A 6 7.59 17.25 14.16
CA ARG A 6 7.38 16.72 12.81
C ARG A 6 7.79 17.73 11.74
N ARG A 7 8.95 17.48 11.12
CA ARG A 7 9.48 18.25 9.98
C ARG A 7 8.57 18.23 8.73
N TYR A 8 7.76 17.19 8.55
CA TYR A 8 6.91 17.00 7.38
C TYR A 8 5.44 16.77 7.77
N SER A 9 4.53 17.23 6.90
CA SER A 9 3.09 17.00 7.07
C SER A 9 2.74 15.51 6.93
N GLN A 10 1.64 15.07 7.56
CA GLN A 10 1.18 13.68 7.44
C GLN A 10 0.96 13.25 5.98
N ARG A 11 0.43 14.14 5.13
CA ARG A 11 0.22 13.86 3.70
C ARG A 11 1.55 13.65 2.98
N THR A 12 2.53 14.51 3.24
CA THR A 12 3.88 14.41 2.68
C THR A 12 4.56 13.11 3.10
N THR A 13 4.56 12.79 4.40
CA THR A 13 5.12 11.54 4.91
C THR A 13 4.45 10.33 4.29
N TRP A 14 3.12 10.33 4.18
CA TRP A 14 2.37 9.23 3.58
C TRP A 14 2.76 8.99 2.12
N ILE A 15 2.83 10.04 1.30
CA ILE A 15 3.25 9.93 -0.10
C ILE A 15 4.67 9.39 -0.20
N ILE A 16 5.61 9.97 0.55
CA ILE A 16 7.03 9.59 0.50
C ILE A 16 7.21 8.13 0.92
N VAL A 17 6.62 7.71 2.04
CA VAL A 17 6.73 6.33 2.54
C VAL A 17 6.13 5.33 1.55
N SER A 18 5.00 5.67 0.91
CA SER A 18 4.37 4.81 -0.09
C SER A 18 5.26 4.62 -1.32
N VAL A 19 5.86 5.70 -1.81
CA VAL A 19 6.81 5.64 -2.94
C VAL A 19 8.08 4.87 -2.56
N LEU A 20 8.66 5.14 -1.39
CA LEU A 20 9.85 4.43 -0.91
C LEU A 20 9.58 2.94 -0.72
N PHE A 21 8.38 2.55 -0.28
CA PHE A 21 7.98 1.15 -0.18
C PHE A 21 7.98 0.46 -1.55
N GLY A 22 7.47 1.12 -2.59
CA GLY A 22 7.60 0.64 -3.96
C GLY A 22 9.06 0.52 -4.39
N LEU A 23 9.83 1.61 -4.26
CA LEU A 23 11.24 1.67 -4.67
C LEU A 23 12.13 0.64 -3.97
N PHE A 24 11.81 0.27 -2.73
CA PHE A 24 12.53 -0.78 -2.00
C PHE A 24 12.58 -2.09 -2.78
N HIS A 25 11.58 -2.39 -3.61
CA HIS A 25 11.54 -3.62 -4.38
C HIS A 25 12.58 -3.71 -5.50
N PHE A 26 13.30 -2.62 -5.82
CA PHE A 26 14.45 -2.72 -6.71
C PHE A 26 15.57 -3.62 -6.15
N VAL A 27 15.58 -3.91 -4.84
CA VAL A 27 16.48 -4.93 -4.26
C VAL A 27 16.29 -6.30 -4.91
N ASN A 28 15.11 -6.59 -5.51
CA ASN A 28 14.86 -7.84 -6.20
C ASN A 28 15.72 -8.04 -7.45
N LEU A 29 16.28 -6.96 -8.02
CA LEU A 29 17.27 -7.06 -9.08
C LEU A 29 18.55 -7.73 -8.59
N LEU A 30 18.92 -7.55 -7.32
CA LEU A 30 20.13 -8.14 -6.71
C LEU A 30 20.02 -9.66 -6.56
N VAL A 31 18.80 -10.19 -6.51
CA VAL A 31 18.51 -11.65 -6.45
C VAL A 31 18.08 -12.21 -7.82
N GLY A 32 18.36 -11.49 -8.90
CA GLY A 32 18.22 -11.99 -10.28
C GLY A 32 16.84 -11.81 -10.92
N ARG A 33 15.95 -10.98 -10.35
CA ARG A 33 14.63 -10.73 -10.95
C ARG A 33 14.74 -9.85 -12.20
N TYR A 34 13.95 -10.16 -13.23
CA TYR A 34 13.92 -9.40 -14.49
C TYR A 34 13.50 -7.94 -14.29
N LEU A 35 14.20 -7.01 -14.95
CA LEU A 35 13.98 -5.55 -14.81
C LEU A 35 12.52 -5.14 -15.04
N VAL A 36 11.90 -5.59 -16.14
CA VAL A 36 10.52 -5.22 -16.46
C VAL A 36 9.55 -5.69 -15.37
N LEU A 37 9.72 -6.91 -14.87
CA LEU A 37 8.88 -7.45 -13.79
C LEU A 37 9.08 -6.68 -12.48
N THR A 38 10.31 -6.28 -12.19
CA THR A 38 10.63 -5.46 -11.01
C THR A 38 10.06 -4.06 -11.11
N ILE A 39 10.08 -3.43 -12.30
CA ILE A 39 9.44 -2.11 -12.50
C ILE A 39 7.93 -2.20 -12.25
N LEU A 40 7.27 -3.23 -12.78
CA LEU A 40 5.85 -3.46 -12.51
C LEU A 40 5.59 -3.67 -11.01
N GLN A 41 6.46 -4.42 -10.33
CA GLN A 41 6.44 -4.60 -8.89
C GLN A 41 6.57 -3.30 -8.11
N VAL A 42 7.54 -2.45 -8.47
CA VAL A 42 7.72 -1.13 -7.85
C VAL A 42 6.45 -0.29 -7.96
N ILE A 43 5.80 -0.29 -9.14
CA ILE A 43 4.58 0.48 -9.39
C ILE A 43 3.42 -0.03 -8.53
N TYR A 44 3.08 -1.33 -8.59
CA TYR A 44 1.94 -1.84 -7.83
C TYR A 44 2.22 -1.85 -6.31
N ALA A 45 3.47 -2.08 -5.88
CA ALA A 45 3.84 -2.02 -4.47
C ALA A 45 3.72 -0.59 -3.93
N ALA A 46 4.09 0.44 -4.71
CA ALA A 46 3.87 1.83 -4.31
C ALA A 46 2.37 2.14 -4.11
N LEU A 47 1.50 1.67 -5.02
CA LEU A 47 0.05 1.80 -4.91
C LEU A 47 -0.48 1.14 -3.63
N LEU A 48 -0.07 -0.11 -3.37
CA LEU A 48 -0.42 -0.80 -2.11
C LEU A 48 0.16 -0.09 -0.87
N GLY A 49 1.34 0.52 -0.98
CA GLY A 49 1.91 1.38 0.06
C GLY A 49 0.98 2.55 0.42
N PHE A 50 0.31 3.15 -0.57
CA PHE A 50 -0.71 4.16 -0.30
C PHE A 50 -1.88 3.58 0.51
N LEU A 51 -2.37 2.39 0.15
CA LEU A 51 -3.43 1.70 0.90
C LEU A 51 -3.00 1.43 2.35
N PHE A 52 -1.81 0.87 2.55
CA PHE A 52 -1.28 0.54 3.88
C PHE A 52 -1.10 1.79 4.75
N GLY A 53 -0.57 2.87 4.17
CA GLY A 53 -0.46 4.15 4.87
C GLY A 53 -1.83 4.76 5.20
N TYR A 54 -2.82 4.59 4.33
CA TYR A 54 -4.19 5.05 4.58
C TYR A 54 -4.86 4.25 5.71
N MET A 55 -4.70 2.93 5.74
CA MET A 55 -5.15 2.07 6.85
C MET A 55 -4.56 2.54 8.18
N PHE A 56 -3.24 2.79 8.22
CA PHE A 56 -2.57 3.31 9.41
C PHE A 56 -3.13 4.67 9.85
N ILE A 57 -3.29 5.61 8.91
CA ILE A 57 -3.80 6.95 9.19
C ILE A 57 -5.21 6.91 9.79
N LYS A 58 -6.07 6.03 9.27
CA LYS A 58 -7.47 5.89 9.70
C LYS A 58 -7.63 5.13 11.00
N THR A 59 -6.91 4.04 11.17
CA THR A 59 -7.06 3.15 12.34
C THR A 59 -6.16 3.52 13.51
N LYS A 60 -5.14 4.36 13.28
CA LYS A 60 -4.07 4.68 14.24
C LYS A 60 -3.31 3.42 14.72
N SER A 61 -3.35 2.35 13.92
CA SER A 61 -2.69 1.08 14.20
C SER A 61 -1.99 0.56 12.95
N ILE A 62 -0.82 -0.05 13.11
CA ILE A 62 -0.09 -0.70 12.01
C ILE A 62 -0.59 -2.12 11.74
N ILE A 63 -1.33 -2.71 12.69
CA ILE A 63 -1.81 -4.10 12.62
C ILE A 63 -2.66 -4.37 11.37
N PRO A 64 -3.64 -3.53 10.97
CA PRO A 64 -4.42 -3.77 9.76
C PRO A 64 -3.55 -3.80 8.49
N SER A 65 -2.54 -2.92 8.43
CA SER A 65 -1.60 -2.87 7.32
C SER A 65 -0.72 -4.12 7.25
N ILE A 66 -0.24 -4.63 8.40
CA ILE A 66 0.54 -5.87 8.48
C ILE A 66 -0.30 -7.06 8.00
N ILE A 67 -1.54 -7.18 8.48
CA ILE A 67 -2.44 -8.27 8.08
C ILE A 67 -2.72 -8.21 6.58
N ALA A 68 -3.06 -7.03 6.05
CA ALA A 68 -3.33 -6.86 4.62
C ALA A 68 -2.11 -7.20 3.76
N HIS A 69 -0.92 -6.74 4.15
CA HIS A 69 0.32 -7.05 3.45
C HIS A 69 0.63 -8.55 3.46
N TYR A 70 0.56 -9.19 4.63
CA TYR A 70 0.74 -10.64 4.77
C TYR A 70 -0.24 -11.43 3.89
N LEU A 71 -1.51 -11.03 3.87
CA LEU A 71 -2.53 -11.70 3.06
C LEU A 71 -2.27 -11.53 1.56
N ILE A 72 -1.87 -10.34 1.10
CA ILE A 72 -1.52 -10.12 -0.31
C ILE A 72 -0.35 -11.03 -0.73
N ASP A 73 0.70 -11.09 0.09
CA ASP A 73 1.88 -11.91 -0.22
C ASP A 73 1.55 -13.41 -0.19
N SER A 74 0.78 -13.86 0.80
CA SER A 74 0.43 -15.26 1.00
C SER A 74 -0.58 -15.75 -0.04
N VAL A 75 -1.66 -15.01 -0.27
CA VAL A 75 -2.69 -15.35 -1.27
C VAL A 75 -2.12 -15.21 -2.68
N GLY A 76 -1.19 -14.27 -2.91
CA GLY A 76 -0.46 -14.14 -4.16
C GLY A 76 0.30 -15.41 -4.56
N GLN A 77 0.73 -16.24 -3.60
CA GLN A 77 1.40 -17.50 -3.91
C GLN A 77 0.51 -18.50 -4.65
N LEU A 78 -0.83 -18.40 -4.51
CA LEU A 78 -1.77 -19.25 -5.24
C LEU A 78 -1.77 -18.97 -6.75
N PHE A 79 -1.20 -17.85 -7.18
CA PHE A 79 -1.21 -17.38 -8.56
C PHE A 79 0.18 -17.40 -9.22
N LEU A 80 1.18 -18.09 -8.63
CA LEU A 80 2.55 -18.14 -9.17
C LEU A 80 2.65 -18.69 -10.60
N PHE A 81 1.72 -19.55 -11.00
CA PHE A 81 1.71 -20.21 -12.30
C PHE A 81 0.69 -19.62 -13.28
N VAL A 82 0.13 -18.45 -12.98
CA VAL A 82 -0.73 -17.73 -13.93
C VAL A 82 0.10 -17.31 -15.14
N TYR A 83 -0.35 -17.71 -16.32
CA TYR A 83 0.27 -17.36 -17.59
C TYR A 83 -0.46 -16.16 -18.23
N PHE A 84 0.32 -15.23 -18.79
CA PHE A 84 -0.19 -14.11 -19.58
C PHE A 84 0.28 -14.27 -21.02
N GLU A 85 -0.63 -14.17 -21.97
CA GLU A 85 -0.33 -14.39 -23.39
C GLU A 85 0.52 -13.28 -23.99
N ASN A 86 0.42 -12.08 -23.43
CA ASN A 86 1.15 -10.91 -23.89
C ASN A 86 1.45 -9.93 -22.74
N MET A 87 2.38 -9.01 -23.01
CA MET A 87 2.81 -7.99 -22.06
C MET A 87 1.67 -7.07 -21.62
N GLY A 88 0.70 -6.79 -22.50
CA GLY A 88 -0.45 -5.95 -22.20
C GLY A 88 -1.32 -6.53 -21.08
N GLN A 89 -1.62 -7.84 -21.15
CA GLN A 89 -2.35 -8.55 -20.10
C GLN A 89 -1.60 -8.53 -18.76
N LEU A 90 -0.28 -8.76 -18.77
CA LEU A 90 0.55 -8.69 -17.57
C LEU A 90 0.54 -7.30 -16.93
N ILE A 91 0.71 -6.24 -17.73
CA ILE A 91 0.68 -4.85 -17.25
C ILE A 91 -0.70 -4.53 -16.66
N LEU A 92 -1.77 -4.91 -17.36
CA LEU A 92 -3.15 -4.69 -16.91
C LEU A 92 -3.40 -5.38 -15.57
N PHE A 93 -3.01 -6.65 -15.46
CA PHE A 93 -3.13 -7.40 -14.22
C PHE A 93 -2.32 -6.77 -13.08
N ALA A 94 -1.04 -6.45 -13.31
CA ALA A 94 -0.16 -5.91 -12.29
C ALA A 94 -0.60 -4.51 -11.83
N VAL A 95 -0.83 -3.59 -12.76
CA VAL A 95 -1.12 -2.18 -12.43
C VAL A 95 -2.57 -2.00 -12.01
N ILE A 96 -3.52 -2.58 -12.75
CA ILE A 96 -4.95 -2.40 -12.44
C ILE A 96 -5.43 -3.44 -11.45
N GLY A 97 -5.20 -4.73 -11.73
CA GLY A 97 -5.69 -5.84 -10.92
C GLY A 97 -5.09 -5.91 -9.51
N VAL A 98 -3.76 -5.77 -9.39
CA VAL A 98 -3.04 -5.82 -8.11
C VAL A 98 -2.82 -4.43 -7.51
N GLY A 99 -2.55 -3.42 -8.34
CA GLY A 99 -2.28 -2.06 -7.88
C GLY A 99 -3.55 -1.23 -7.59
N ILE A 100 -4.18 -0.73 -8.65
CA ILE A 100 -5.21 0.32 -8.56
C ILE A 100 -6.49 -0.20 -7.89
N ILE A 101 -7.05 -1.32 -8.34
CA ILE A 101 -8.32 -1.83 -7.83
C ILE A 101 -8.25 -2.09 -6.32
N PRO A 102 -7.29 -2.88 -5.80
CA PRO A 102 -7.20 -3.14 -4.36
C PRO A 102 -6.93 -1.88 -3.56
N THR A 103 -6.12 -0.96 -4.09
CA THR A 103 -5.81 0.32 -3.43
C THR A 103 -7.05 1.19 -3.29
N VAL A 104 -7.75 1.47 -4.39
CA VAL A 104 -8.93 2.34 -4.40
C VAL A 104 -10.06 1.70 -3.60
N PHE A 105 -10.38 0.44 -3.88
CA PHE A 105 -11.44 -0.27 -3.19
C PHE A 105 -11.15 -0.41 -1.70
N GLY A 106 -9.93 -0.79 -1.33
CA GLY A 106 -9.51 -0.91 0.06
C GLY A 106 -9.60 0.43 0.80
N MET A 107 -9.17 1.53 0.19
CA MET A 107 -9.33 2.86 0.80
C MET A 107 -10.79 3.25 1.00
N LEU A 108 -11.66 2.95 0.02
CA LEU A 108 -13.10 3.19 0.14
C LEU A 108 -13.69 2.36 1.26
N LEU A 109 -13.39 1.06 1.31
CA LEU A 109 -13.88 0.15 2.36
C LEU A 109 -13.44 0.64 3.75
N ILE A 110 -12.17 0.98 3.93
CA ILE A 110 -11.65 1.51 5.20
C ILE A 110 -12.33 2.84 5.56
N LYS A 111 -12.61 3.70 4.58
CA LYS A 111 -13.35 4.96 4.81
C LYS A 111 -14.77 4.71 5.34
N LEU A 112 -15.42 3.66 4.87
CA LEU A 112 -16.80 3.30 5.25
C LEU A 112 -16.86 2.58 6.60
N VAL A 113 -15.90 1.69 6.87
CA VAL A 113 -15.90 0.86 8.09
C VAL A 113 -15.33 1.60 9.29
N VAL A 114 -14.29 2.41 9.10
CA VAL A 114 -13.63 3.11 10.21
C VAL A 114 -14.38 4.41 10.52
N LYS A 115 -15.16 4.40 11.61
CA LYS A 115 -15.84 5.59 12.14
C LYS A 115 -14.84 6.68 12.46
N LYS A 116 -15.16 7.92 12.08
CA LYS A 116 -14.37 9.10 12.46
C LYS A 116 -14.53 9.29 13.97
N LYS A 117 -13.42 9.27 14.74
CA LYS A 117 -13.47 9.60 16.16
C LYS A 117 -13.89 11.07 16.30
N ASP A 118 -14.89 11.34 17.13
CA ASP A 118 -15.40 12.70 17.33
C ASP A 118 -14.47 13.46 18.29
N GLU A 119 -13.61 14.30 17.73
CA GLU A 119 -12.59 15.05 18.48
C GLU A 119 -13.20 15.99 19.54
N ARG A 120 -14.52 16.29 19.46
CA ARG A 120 -15.21 17.09 20.49
C ARG A 120 -15.43 16.36 21.81
N ILE A 121 -15.53 15.04 21.83
CA ILE A 121 -15.80 14.29 23.08
C ILE A 121 -14.52 14.15 23.91
N ASP A 122 -13.36 14.10 23.27
CA ASP A 122 -12.05 13.98 23.93
C ASP A 122 -11.55 15.32 24.53
N LEU A 123 -12.21 16.45 24.23
CA LEU A 123 -11.87 17.77 24.79
C LEU A 123 -12.63 18.09 26.09
N ILE A 124 -13.62 17.26 26.45
CA ILE A 124 -14.52 17.47 27.60
C ILE A 124 -14.29 16.41 28.69
N ASN A 125 -13.43 15.42 28.42
CA ASN A 125 -12.93 14.42 29.37
C ASN A 125 -11.44 14.65 29.63
#